data_AF-A0A2Y9A0S9-F1
#
_entry.id   AF-A0A2Y9A0S9-F1
#
_cell.length_a   1.000
_cell.length_b   1.000
_cell.length_c   1.000
_cell.angle_alpha   90.00
_cell.angle_beta   90.00
_cell.angle_gamma   90.00
#
_symmetry.space_group_name_H-M   'P 1'
#
loop_
_entity.id
_entity.type
_entity.pdbx_description
1 polymer ?
#
loop_
_entity_poly.entity_id
_entity_poly.type
_entity_poly.pdbx_seq_one_letter_code
_entity_poly.pdbx_strand_id
1 'polypeptide(L)'
;MTALEPPARPRRAGWATRLVASRRFQTFCARVPGLRRIARRDGEALFDLVAGFVHSQVLWAVVELRLAHRLFEASQSAEALARGTGIPAARMAALCDAAVALGLFCKRHGTYSLARRGAAMLGVPGLEAMVSHHSVLYRDLSDPLGVLRGEETELARFWPYVFGAAAAEAPDVAARYSRLMTESQALVAEETLSRVDLSGASEVLDVGGGAGAFLAALGARHSGPHLHLFDLPAVAPAAARTFAEAGLSARARITPGSFRDDRLPEGADTVTLVRVLYDHADETVLALLRAVHTALPEGGRLIVSEPMTGGAAPHRAGDAYFAFYCMAMRTGRARSPEEIVALLRRAGFGRIRDAGTTRPFVTHVLDARK
;
A
#
# COMPACT_ATOMS: atom_id res chain seq x y z
N MET A 1 -10.97 37.75 10.30
CA MET A 1 -11.59 37.72 8.95
C MET A 1 -10.56 38.18 7.92
N THR A 2 -9.57 37.34 7.67
CA THR A 2 -8.48 37.61 6.72
C THR A 2 -9.02 37.41 5.31
N ALA A 3 -9.00 38.48 4.50
CA ALA A 3 -9.53 38.47 3.14
C ALA A 3 -8.78 37.45 2.29
N LEU A 4 -9.50 36.45 1.78
CA LEU A 4 -9.02 35.51 0.77
C LEU A 4 -8.69 36.29 -0.50
N GLU A 5 -7.46 36.17 -1.00
CA GLU A 5 -7.11 36.62 -2.35
C GLU A 5 -8.12 36.08 -3.37
N PRO A 6 -8.55 36.88 -4.35
CA PRO A 6 -9.47 36.40 -5.38
C PRO A 6 -8.79 35.26 -6.17
N PRO A 7 -9.49 34.16 -6.44
CA PRO A 7 -8.90 33.04 -7.18
C PRO A 7 -8.40 33.52 -8.54
N ALA A 8 -7.18 33.11 -8.90
CA ALA A 8 -6.60 33.34 -10.22
C ALA A 8 -7.64 33.00 -11.30
N ARG A 9 -7.87 33.90 -12.27
CA ARG A 9 -8.86 33.69 -13.34
C ARG A 9 -8.66 32.30 -13.96
N PRO A 10 -9.69 31.45 -14.00
CA PRO A 10 -9.52 30.09 -14.50
C PRO A 10 -9.06 30.13 -15.95
N ARG A 11 -7.97 29.43 -16.27
CA ARG A 11 -7.53 29.23 -17.66
C ARG A 11 -8.67 28.52 -18.39
N ARG A 12 -9.19 29.14 -19.45
CA ARG A 12 -10.25 28.56 -20.28
C ARG A 12 -9.81 27.17 -20.74
N ALA A 13 -10.67 26.16 -20.54
CA ALA A 13 -10.43 24.81 -21.07
C ALA A 13 -10.06 24.90 -22.55
N GLY A 14 -8.94 24.26 -22.92
CA GLY A 14 -8.41 24.29 -24.28
C GLY A 14 -9.45 23.83 -25.29
N TRP A 15 -9.38 24.40 -26.49
CA TRP A 15 -10.32 24.09 -27.58
C TRP A 15 -10.43 22.58 -27.87
N ALA A 16 -9.31 21.85 -27.77
CA ALA A 16 -9.24 20.40 -27.95
C ALA A 16 -10.08 19.63 -26.91
N THR A 17 -10.02 20.02 -25.64
CA THR A 17 -10.81 19.41 -24.55
C THR A 17 -12.32 19.56 -24.80
N ARG A 18 -12.74 20.75 -25.25
CA ARG A 18 -14.16 21.02 -25.58
C ARG A 18 -14.64 20.22 -26.78
N LEU A 19 -13.77 20.03 -27.76
CA LEU A 19 -14.05 19.28 -28.97
C LEU A 19 -14.25 17.79 -28.63
N VAL A 20 -13.36 17.18 -27.84
CA VAL A 20 -13.48 15.80 -27.33
C VAL A 20 -14.74 15.58 -26.48
N ALA A 21 -15.10 16.55 -25.64
CA ALA A 21 -16.32 16.50 -24.83
C ALA A 21 -17.62 16.62 -25.66
N SER A 22 -17.55 17.04 -26.92
CA SER A 22 -18.75 17.27 -27.73
C SER A 22 -19.34 15.95 -28.25
N ARG A 23 -20.64 15.77 -28.03
CA ARG A 23 -21.40 14.60 -28.54
C ARG A 23 -21.29 14.45 -30.07
N ARG A 24 -21.24 15.57 -30.80
CA ARG A 24 -21.08 15.58 -32.26
C ARG A 24 -19.73 14.99 -32.68
N PHE A 25 -18.63 15.37 -32.01
CA PHE A 25 -17.31 14.82 -32.27
C PHE A 25 -17.20 13.35 -31.86
N GLN A 26 -17.76 12.95 -30.72
CA GLN A 26 -17.79 11.53 -30.31
C GLN A 26 -18.56 10.66 -31.31
N THR A 27 -19.70 11.16 -31.81
CA THR A 27 -20.50 10.47 -32.84
C THR A 27 -19.75 10.37 -34.16
N PHE A 28 -18.99 11.40 -34.53
CA PHE A 28 -18.11 11.39 -35.71
C PHE A 28 -16.98 10.36 -35.54
N CYS A 29 -16.26 10.39 -34.42
CA CYS A 29 -15.19 9.44 -34.10
C CYS A 29 -15.68 7.99 -34.12
N ALA A 30 -16.90 7.71 -33.64
CA ALA A 30 -17.49 6.38 -33.68
C ALA A 30 -17.75 5.85 -35.11
N ARG A 31 -17.83 6.72 -36.13
CA ARG A 31 -18.09 6.35 -37.53
C ARG A 31 -16.82 6.19 -38.37
N VAL A 32 -15.70 6.81 -37.96
CA VAL A 32 -14.44 6.78 -38.70
C VAL A 32 -13.58 5.57 -38.26
N PRO A 33 -13.13 4.70 -39.19
CA PRO A 33 -12.19 3.62 -38.87
C PRO A 33 -10.91 4.15 -38.20
N GLY A 34 -10.44 3.49 -37.14
CA GLY A 34 -9.33 3.98 -36.31
C GLY A 34 -9.80 4.83 -35.12
N LEU A 35 -10.48 5.96 -35.36
CA LEU A 35 -11.06 6.80 -34.30
C LEU A 35 -12.13 6.06 -33.50
N ARG A 36 -12.89 5.16 -34.15
CA ARG A 36 -13.87 4.28 -33.49
C ARG A 36 -13.23 3.39 -32.42
N ARG A 37 -11.99 2.94 -32.63
CA ARG A 37 -11.26 2.11 -31.67
C ARG A 37 -10.84 2.91 -30.44
N ILE A 38 -10.45 4.16 -30.64
CA ILE A 38 -10.09 5.09 -29.55
C ILE A 38 -11.34 5.42 -28.73
N ALA A 39 -12.41 5.88 -29.39
CA ALA A 39 -13.67 6.20 -28.72
C ALA A 39 -14.25 5.01 -27.94
N ARG A 40 -14.15 3.78 -28.48
CA ARG A 40 -14.57 2.57 -27.78
C ARG A 40 -13.70 2.28 -26.56
N ARG A 41 -12.37 2.39 -26.67
CA ARG A 41 -11.44 2.19 -25.55
C ARG A 41 -11.67 3.20 -24.42
N ASP A 42 -11.90 4.46 -24.76
CA ASP A 42 -12.19 5.50 -23.76
C ASP A 42 -13.53 5.23 -23.06
N GLY A 43 -14.54 4.81 -23.82
CA GLY A 43 -15.84 4.40 -23.27
C GLY A 43 -15.74 3.17 -22.35
N GLU A 44 -14.98 2.15 -22.75
CA GLU A 44 -14.68 0.96 -21.93
C GLU A 44 -13.94 1.36 -20.64
N ALA A 45 -12.92 2.21 -20.73
CA ALA A 45 -12.16 2.68 -19.57
C ALA A 45 -13.01 3.52 -18.59
N LEU A 46 -13.92 4.36 -19.10
CA LEU A 46 -14.86 5.11 -18.26
C LEU A 46 -15.87 4.20 -17.58
N PHE A 47 -16.41 3.21 -18.32
CA PHE A 47 -17.32 2.24 -17.73
C PHE A 47 -16.64 1.40 -16.66
N ASP A 48 -15.37 1.02 -16.84
CA ASP A 48 -14.56 0.32 -15.83
C ASP A 48 -14.43 1.13 -14.53
N LEU A 49 -14.39 2.47 -14.60
CA LEU A 49 -14.41 3.33 -13.41
C LEU A 49 -15.79 3.31 -12.73
N VAL A 50 -16.88 3.40 -13.51
CA VAL A 50 -18.26 3.34 -12.99
C VAL A 50 -18.54 1.99 -12.32
N ALA A 51 -18.12 0.90 -12.95
CA ALA A 51 -18.30 -0.46 -12.45
C ALA A 51 -17.23 -0.89 -11.43
N GLY A 52 -16.19 -0.07 -11.21
CA GLY A 52 -15.02 -0.42 -10.42
C GLY A 52 -15.36 -0.89 -9.00
N PHE A 53 -16.31 -0.23 -8.34
CA PHE A 53 -16.78 -0.66 -7.02
C PHE A 53 -17.39 -2.07 -7.06
N VAL A 54 -18.22 -2.37 -8.05
CA VAL A 54 -18.83 -3.68 -8.25
C VAL A 54 -17.75 -4.73 -8.55
N HIS A 55 -16.77 -4.41 -9.39
CA HIS A 55 -15.64 -5.30 -9.69
C HIS A 55 -14.85 -5.66 -8.42
N SER A 56 -14.61 -4.69 -7.54
CA SER A 56 -13.98 -4.92 -6.23
C SER A 56 -14.83 -5.84 -5.34
N GLN A 57 -16.16 -5.70 -5.34
CA GLN A 57 -17.04 -6.60 -4.56
C GLN A 57 -17.05 -8.04 -5.10
N VAL A 58 -16.93 -8.22 -6.41
CA VAL A 58 -16.78 -9.56 -7.02
C VAL A 58 -15.49 -10.22 -6.52
N LEU A 59 -14.37 -9.50 -6.54
CA LEU A 59 -13.10 -9.99 -6.02
C LEU A 59 -13.20 -10.35 -4.52
N TRP A 60 -13.82 -9.47 -3.73
CA TRP A 60 -14.04 -9.69 -2.30
C TRP A 60 -14.86 -10.96 -2.04
N ALA A 61 -15.98 -11.15 -2.74
CA ALA A 61 -16.81 -12.34 -2.59
C ALA A 61 -16.06 -13.62 -2.99
N VAL A 62 -15.24 -13.58 -4.03
CA VAL A 62 -14.39 -14.72 -4.44
C VAL A 62 -13.41 -15.13 -3.33
N VAL A 63 -12.81 -14.16 -2.64
CA VAL A 63 -11.88 -14.39 -1.52
C VAL A 63 -12.61 -14.91 -0.29
N GLU A 64 -13.68 -14.25 0.16
CA GLU A 64 -14.43 -14.64 1.37
C GLU A 64 -15.06 -16.03 1.25
N LEU A 65 -15.58 -16.39 0.07
CA LEU A 65 -16.14 -17.72 -0.20
C LEU A 65 -15.07 -18.77 -0.51
N ARG A 66 -13.79 -18.39 -0.50
CA ARG A 66 -12.63 -19.23 -0.84
C ARG A 66 -12.77 -19.96 -2.17
N LEU A 67 -13.42 -19.32 -3.15
CA LEU A 67 -13.70 -19.94 -4.45
C LEU A 67 -12.43 -20.23 -5.23
N ALA A 68 -11.45 -19.33 -5.15
CA ALA A 68 -10.17 -19.52 -5.83
C ALA A 68 -9.44 -20.77 -5.33
N HIS A 69 -9.38 -21.00 -4.01
CA HIS A 69 -8.81 -22.21 -3.40
C HIS A 69 -9.53 -23.48 -3.88
N ARG A 70 -10.86 -23.48 -3.90
CA ARG A 70 -11.65 -24.63 -4.36
C ARG A 70 -11.42 -24.95 -5.84
N LEU A 71 -11.24 -23.91 -6.66
CA LEU A 71 -10.99 -24.03 -8.10
C LEU A 71 -9.52 -24.29 -8.44
N PHE A 72 -8.60 -24.12 -7.47
CA PHE A 72 -7.21 -24.56 -7.58
C PHE A 72 -7.11 -26.09 -7.55
N GLU A 73 -7.88 -26.73 -6.68
CA GLU A 73 -7.91 -28.20 -6.55
C GLU A 73 -8.55 -28.88 -7.76
N ALA A 74 -9.71 -28.38 -8.22
CA ALA A 74 -10.43 -28.97 -9.34
C ALA A 74 -11.42 -27.98 -9.97
N SER A 75 -11.74 -28.21 -11.25
CA SER A 75 -12.84 -27.48 -11.90
C SER A 75 -14.20 -27.90 -11.30
N GLN A 76 -15.09 -26.94 -11.03
CA GLN A 76 -16.37 -27.20 -10.36
C GLN A 76 -17.54 -26.49 -11.05
N SER A 77 -18.75 -27.06 -10.97
CA SER A 77 -19.97 -26.37 -11.41
C SER A 77 -20.40 -25.29 -10.40
N ALA A 78 -21.28 -24.38 -10.81
CA ALA A 78 -21.83 -23.37 -9.90
C ALA A 78 -22.62 -24.01 -8.74
N GLU A 79 -23.36 -25.08 -9.00
CA GLU A 79 -24.11 -25.83 -7.98
C GLU A 79 -23.15 -26.41 -6.94
N ALA A 80 -22.02 -26.95 -7.39
CA ALA A 80 -20.99 -27.47 -6.49
C ALA A 80 -20.36 -26.37 -5.64
N LEU A 81 -20.02 -25.22 -6.24
CA LEU A 81 -19.49 -24.06 -5.53
C LEU A 81 -20.51 -23.48 -4.54
N ALA A 82 -21.81 -23.53 -4.84
CA ALA A 82 -22.88 -23.03 -3.98
C ALA A 82 -23.10 -23.85 -2.70
N ARG A 83 -22.82 -25.16 -2.71
CA ARG A 83 -23.06 -26.04 -1.54
C ARG A 83 -22.36 -25.52 -0.29
N GLY A 84 -23.12 -25.46 0.82
CA GLY A 84 -22.61 -25.05 2.13
C GLY A 84 -22.38 -23.53 2.30
N THR A 85 -22.62 -22.71 1.27
CA THR A 85 -22.40 -21.26 1.33
C THR A 85 -23.67 -20.45 1.68
N GLY A 86 -24.85 -21.07 1.60
CA GLY A 86 -26.14 -20.37 1.68
C GLY A 86 -26.50 -19.54 0.43
N ILE A 87 -25.65 -19.52 -0.61
CA ILE A 87 -25.89 -18.78 -1.84
C ILE A 87 -26.67 -19.66 -2.83
N PRO A 88 -27.79 -19.19 -3.41
CA PRO A 88 -28.50 -19.92 -4.46
C PRO A 88 -27.61 -20.21 -5.68
N ALA A 89 -27.72 -21.40 -6.26
CA ALA A 89 -26.87 -21.83 -7.39
C ALA A 89 -26.88 -20.84 -8.58
N ALA A 90 -28.03 -20.27 -8.92
CA ALA A 90 -28.14 -19.27 -9.98
C ALA A 90 -27.35 -17.98 -9.65
N ARG A 91 -27.31 -17.56 -8.39
CA ARG A 91 -26.52 -16.40 -7.94
C ARG A 91 -25.03 -16.71 -7.89
N MET A 92 -24.66 -17.93 -7.47
CA MET A 92 -23.28 -18.41 -7.54
C MET A 92 -22.78 -18.47 -8.99
N ALA A 93 -23.62 -18.92 -9.92
CA ALA A 93 -23.29 -18.91 -11.35
C ALA A 93 -23.03 -17.49 -11.85
N ALA A 94 -23.86 -16.51 -11.48
CA ALA A 94 -23.65 -15.10 -11.83
C ALA A 94 -22.34 -14.53 -11.24
N LEU A 95 -22.00 -14.87 -10.00
CA LEU A 95 -20.72 -14.49 -9.39
C LEU A 95 -19.53 -15.11 -10.14
N CYS A 96 -19.62 -16.40 -10.49
CA CYS A 96 -18.58 -17.07 -11.24
C CYS A 96 -18.42 -16.49 -12.66
N ASP A 97 -19.53 -16.17 -13.34
CA ASP A 97 -19.52 -15.51 -14.64
C ASP A 97 -18.92 -14.10 -14.57
N ALA A 98 -19.21 -13.35 -13.50
CA ALA A 98 -18.55 -12.06 -13.24
C ALA A 98 -17.03 -12.23 -13.02
N ALA A 99 -16.62 -13.24 -12.24
CA ALA A 99 -15.21 -13.55 -12.05
C ALA A 99 -14.52 -14.02 -13.35
N VAL A 100 -15.24 -14.68 -14.27
CA VAL A 100 -14.76 -14.97 -15.62
C VAL A 100 -14.56 -13.67 -16.43
N ALA A 101 -15.52 -12.74 -16.38
CA ALA A 101 -15.42 -11.45 -17.06
C ALA A 101 -14.23 -10.60 -16.57
N LEU A 102 -13.88 -10.70 -15.28
CA LEU A 102 -12.70 -10.05 -14.68
C LEU A 102 -11.39 -10.82 -14.95
N GLY A 103 -11.47 -12.00 -15.56
CA GLY A 103 -10.32 -12.86 -15.87
C GLY A 103 -9.73 -13.56 -14.65
N LEU A 104 -10.50 -13.70 -13.57
CA LEU A 104 -10.14 -14.48 -12.38
C LEU A 104 -10.41 -15.97 -12.63
N PHE A 105 -11.51 -16.31 -13.30
CA PHE A 105 -11.91 -17.68 -13.65
C PHE A 105 -11.99 -17.90 -15.16
N CYS A 106 -12.05 -19.17 -15.56
CA CYS A 106 -12.40 -19.64 -16.90
C CYS A 106 -13.72 -20.44 -16.80
N LYS A 107 -14.54 -20.41 -17.85
CA LYS A 107 -15.75 -21.26 -17.97
C LYS A 107 -15.61 -22.20 -19.17
N ARG A 108 -15.81 -23.50 -18.96
CA ARG A 108 -15.80 -24.53 -20.02
C ARG A 108 -16.84 -25.59 -19.72
N HIS A 109 -17.69 -25.92 -20.70
CA HIS A 109 -18.71 -26.98 -20.58
C HIS A 109 -19.55 -26.93 -19.27
N GLY A 110 -19.91 -25.72 -18.83
CA GLY A 110 -20.72 -25.53 -17.61
C GLY A 110 -19.95 -25.61 -16.28
N THR A 111 -18.64 -25.82 -16.30
CA THR A 111 -17.78 -25.77 -15.11
C THR A 111 -16.84 -24.57 -15.14
N TYR A 112 -16.36 -24.19 -13.97
CA TYR A 112 -15.42 -23.11 -13.75
C TYR A 112 -14.07 -23.65 -13.30
N SER A 113 -13.00 -22.97 -13.68
CA SER A 113 -11.63 -23.22 -13.23
C SER A 113 -10.89 -21.90 -13.02
N LEU A 114 -9.73 -21.92 -12.37
CA LEU A 114 -8.91 -20.71 -12.26
C LEU A 114 -8.38 -20.26 -13.63
N ALA A 115 -8.47 -18.95 -13.88
CA ALA A 115 -7.68 -18.30 -14.91
C ALA A 115 -6.32 -17.87 -14.34
N ARG A 116 -5.41 -17.42 -15.22
CA ARG A 116 -4.05 -17.00 -14.84
C ARG A 116 -4.04 -15.96 -13.71
N ARG A 117 -4.93 -14.96 -13.74
CA ARG A 117 -4.96 -13.91 -12.70
C ARG A 117 -5.49 -14.45 -11.36
N GLY A 118 -6.51 -15.30 -11.38
CA GLY A 118 -7.03 -15.94 -10.18
C GLY A 118 -6.01 -16.88 -9.53
N ALA A 119 -5.24 -17.62 -10.33
CA ALA A 119 -4.14 -18.44 -9.82
C ALA A 119 -2.99 -17.57 -9.25
N ALA A 120 -2.63 -16.49 -9.94
CA ALA A 120 -1.60 -15.56 -9.44
C ALA A 120 -1.99 -14.96 -8.08
N MET A 121 -3.27 -14.65 -7.86
CA MET A 121 -3.76 -14.10 -6.60
C MET A 121 -3.41 -14.98 -5.38
N LEU A 122 -3.53 -16.30 -5.51
CA LEU A 122 -3.21 -17.26 -4.45
C LEU A 122 -1.71 -17.29 -4.12
N GLY A 123 -0.85 -16.92 -5.07
CA GLY A 123 0.60 -16.89 -4.89
C GLY A 123 1.15 -15.56 -4.37
N VAL A 124 0.33 -14.51 -4.27
CA VAL A 124 0.77 -13.20 -3.76
C VAL A 124 0.59 -13.15 -2.24
N PRO A 125 1.68 -13.07 -1.45
CA PRO A 125 1.59 -13.02 0.01
C PRO A 125 0.70 -11.86 0.49
N GLY A 126 -0.22 -12.16 1.40
CA GLY A 126 -1.09 -11.17 2.06
C GLY A 126 -2.19 -10.57 1.18
N LEU A 127 -2.30 -10.91 -0.11
CA LEU A 127 -3.29 -10.30 -1.02
C LEU A 127 -4.74 -10.61 -0.60
N GLU A 128 -5.03 -11.85 -0.22
CA GLU A 128 -6.36 -12.23 0.25
C GLU A 128 -6.75 -11.47 1.54
N ALA A 129 -5.83 -11.41 2.51
CA ALA A 129 -6.02 -10.62 3.72
C ALA A 129 -6.28 -9.14 3.39
N MET A 130 -5.54 -8.59 2.42
CA MET A 130 -5.71 -7.23 1.95
C MET A 130 -7.11 -7.03 1.37
N VAL A 131 -7.57 -7.91 0.48
CA VAL A 131 -8.92 -7.85 -0.10
C VAL A 131 -9.99 -7.86 1.00
N SER A 132 -9.91 -8.79 1.96
CA SER A 132 -10.88 -8.88 3.06
C SER A 132 -10.97 -7.61 3.90
N HIS A 133 -9.82 -6.96 4.15
CA HIS A 133 -9.76 -5.73 4.96
C HIS A 133 -10.34 -4.50 4.25
N HIS A 134 -10.31 -4.45 2.93
CA HIS A 134 -10.84 -3.31 2.18
C HIS A 134 -12.32 -3.02 2.46
N SER A 135 -13.07 -3.97 3.05
CA SER A 135 -14.46 -3.73 3.51
C SER A 135 -14.63 -2.51 4.43
N VAL A 136 -13.61 -2.15 5.22
CA VAL A 136 -13.61 -0.92 6.05
C VAL A 136 -13.44 0.31 5.16
N LEU A 137 -12.37 0.34 4.37
CA LEU A 137 -12.09 1.43 3.41
C LEU A 137 -13.25 1.67 2.44
N TYR A 138 -13.89 0.61 1.94
CA TYR A 138 -15.02 0.69 1.02
C TYR A 138 -16.26 1.31 1.64
N ARG A 139 -16.48 1.15 2.96
CA ARG A 139 -17.56 1.84 3.66
C ARG A 139 -17.26 3.32 3.81
N ASP A 140 -16.02 3.69 4.16
CA ASP A 140 -15.59 5.09 4.19
C ASP A 140 -15.74 5.75 2.81
N LEU A 141 -15.31 5.06 1.75
CA LEU A 141 -15.42 5.54 0.36
C LEU A 141 -16.82 5.45 -0.23
N SER A 142 -17.83 5.02 0.52
CA SER A 142 -19.24 5.19 0.12
C SER A 142 -19.68 6.65 0.18
N ASP A 143 -19.02 7.48 1.00
CA ASP A 143 -19.07 8.94 0.96
C ASP A 143 -17.65 9.52 0.73
N PRO A 144 -17.17 9.54 -0.53
CA PRO A 144 -15.84 10.09 -0.82
C PRO A 144 -15.76 11.61 -0.58
N LEU A 145 -16.89 12.33 -0.54
CA LEU A 145 -16.88 13.76 -0.23
C LEU A 145 -16.64 14.01 1.25
N GLY A 146 -17.20 13.19 2.14
CA GLY A 146 -16.90 13.21 3.57
C GLY A 146 -15.41 12.99 3.84
N VAL A 147 -14.80 11.99 3.17
CA VAL A 147 -13.34 11.75 3.24
C VAL A 147 -12.54 12.99 2.81
N LEU A 148 -12.92 13.63 1.70
CA LEU A 148 -12.23 14.84 1.21
C LEU A 148 -12.42 16.07 2.11
N ARG A 149 -13.54 16.14 2.86
CA ARG A 149 -13.77 17.18 3.87
C ARG A 149 -13.04 16.91 5.19
N GLY A 150 -12.46 15.72 5.36
CA GLY A 150 -11.81 15.30 6.60
C GLY A 150 -12.81 14.95 7.70
N GLU A 151 -13.97 14.39 7.33
CA GLU A 151 -14.94 13.85 8.28
C GLU A 151 -14.42 12.56 8.95
N GLU A 152 -15.05 12.11 10.04
CA GLU A 152 -14.61 10.90 10.75
C GLU A 152 -14.81 9.66 9.87
N THR A 153 -13.81 8.79 9.87
CA THR A 153 -13.79 7.54 9.09
C THR A 153 -13.61 6.35 10.02
N GLU A 154 -14.15 5.19 9.61
CA GLU A 154 -13.98 3.96 10.36
C GLU A 154 -12.52 3.48 10.33
N LEU A 155 -11.84 3.63 9.20
CA LEU A 155 -10.45 3.19 9.04
C LEU A 155 -9.49 3.89 10.03
N ALA A 156 -9.75 5.16 10.39
CA ALA A 156 -8.92 5.90 11.35
C ALA A 156 -8.88 5.23 12.75
N ARG A 157 -9.91 4.45 13.11
CA ARG A 157 -9.99 3.77 14.42
C ARG A 157 -9.00 2.62 14.58
N PHE A 158 -8.41 2.15 13.48
CA PHE A 158 -7.47 1.04 13.48
C PHE A 158 -6.00 1.48 13.70
N TRP A 159 -5.72 2.80 13.74
CA TRP A 159 -4.39 3.40 13.95
C TRP A 159 -4.27 4.22 15.23
N PRO A 160 -4.69 3.70 16.39
CA PRO A 160 -4.56 4.46 17.63
C PRO A 160 -3.09 4.80 17.93
N TYR A 161 -2.12 3.96 17.53
CA TYR A 161 -0.70 4.18 17.80
C TYR A 161 -0.15 5.48 17.20
N VAL A 162 -0.75 6.00 16.12
CA VAL A 162 -0.33 7.28 15.52
C VAL A 162 -0.76 8.47 16.37
N PHE A 163 -1.62 8.28 17.36
CA PHE A 163 -1.96 9.31 18.35
C PHE A 163 -1.13 9.19 19.64
N GLY A 164 -0.17 8.26 19.69
CA GLY A 164 0.75 8.05 20.80
C GLY A 164 0.57 6.69 21.49
N ALA A 165 1.57 6.28 22.28
CA ALA A 165 1.60 4.97 22.93
C ALA A 165 0.39 4.70 23.85
N ALA A 166 -0.19 5.75 24.44
CA ALA A 166 -1.33 5.66 25.36
C ALA A 166 -2.69 5.40 24.68
N ALA A 167 -2.81 5.61 23.37
CA ALA A 167 -4.09 5.47 22.67
C ALA A 167 -4.38 4.01 22.23
N ALA A 168 -3.42 3.08 22.37
CA ALA A 168 -3.48 1.71 21.84
C ALA A 168 -4.35 0.73 22.67
N GLU A 169 -5.54 1.13 23.11
CA GLU A 169 -6.41 0.35 24.03
C GLU A 169 -7.53 -0.47 23.34
N ALA A 170 -7.30 -1.03 22.15
CA ALA A 170 -8.23 -2.00 21.53
C ALA A 170 -7.48 -3.21 20.92
N PRO A 171 -7.15 -4.24 21.73
CA PRO A 171 -6.23 -5.32 21.35
C PRO A 171 -6.66 -6.13 20.13
N ASP A 172 -7.94 -6.48 20.01
CA ASP A 172 -8.42 -7.41 18.98
C ASP A 172 -8.48 -6.79 17.58
N VAL A 173 -8.83 -5.50 17.52
CA VAL A 173 -8.92 -4.72 16.28
C VAL A 173 -7.53 -4.37 15.75
N ALA A 174 -6.61 -3.99 16.65
CA ALA A 174 -5.21 -3.75 16.33
C ALA A 174 -4.47 -5.03 15.89
N ALA A 175 -4.78 -6.20 16.48
CA ALA A 175 -4.13 -7.46 16.14
C ALA A 175 -4.48 -7.95 14.72
N ARG A 176 -5.76 -7.86 14.31
CA ARG A 176 -6.19 -8.21 12.95
C ARG A 176 -5.52 -7.32 11.90
N TYR A 177 -5.37 -6.04 12.22
CA TYR A 177 -4.70 -5.06 11.36
C TYR A 177 -3.18 -5.28 11.29
N SER A 178 -2.54 -5.55 12.43
CA SER A 178 -1.12 -5.86 12.54
C SER A 178 -0.73 -7.09 11.71
N ARG A 179 -1.59 -8.12 11.67
CA ARG A 179 -1.39 -9.30 10.81
C ARG A 179 -1.42 -8.95 9.32
N LEU A 180 -2.39 -8.15 8.88
CA LEU A 180 -2.48 -7.68 7.50
C LEU A 180 -1.22 -6.90 7.09
N MET A 181 -0.80 -5.97 7.94
CA MET A 181 0.41 -5.19 7.69
C MET A 181 1.62 -6.10 7.59
N THR A 182 1.78 -7.04 8.52
CA THR A 182 2.88 -8.01 8.53
C THR A 182 2.93 -8.83 7.23
N GLU A 183 1.80 -9.32 6.73
CA GLU A 183 1.76 -10.13 5.50
C GLU A 183 2.08 -9.29 4.25
N SER A 184 1.66 -8.02 4.18
CA SER A 184 1.99 -7.11 3.07
C SER A 184 3.46 -6.66 3.07
N GLN A 185 4.13 -6.69 4.23
CA GLN A 185 5.53 -6.25 4.37
C GLN A 185 6.53 -7.15 3.63
N ALA A 186 6.19 -8.41 3.35
CA ALA A 186 7.08 -9.31 2.60
C ALA A 186 7.39 -8.77 1.20
N LEU A 187 6.36 -8.35 0.45
CA LEU A 187 6.54 -7.78 -0.89
C LEU A 187 7.28 -6.44 -0.86
N VAL A 188 7.02 -5.63 0.17
CA VAL A 188 7.72 -4.36 0.39
C VAL A 188 9.21 -4.63 0.64
N ALA A 189 9.53 -5.58 1.51
CA ALA A 189 10.91 -5.96 1.80
C ALA A 189 11.62 -6.51 0.55
N GLU A 190 10.99 -7.40 -0.21
CA GLU A 190 11.54 -7.94 -1.46
C GLU A 190 11.84 -6.84 -2.48
N GLU A 191 10.89 -5.95 -2.76
CA GLU A 191 11.10 -4.85 -3.70
C GLU A 191 12.19 -3.91 -3.17
N THR A 192 12.19 -3.58 -1.88
CA THR A 192 13.21 -2.73 -1.26
C THR A 192 14.62 -3.31 -1.44
N LEU A 193 14.82 -4.57 -1.06
CA LEU A 193 16.10 -5.27 -1.15
C LEU A 193 16.54 -5.56 -2.60
N SER A 194 15.63 -5.43 -3.57
CA SER A 194 15.98 -5.45 -5.00
C SER A 194 16.54 -4.11 -5.52
N ARG A 195 16.24 -3.01 -4.81
CA ARG A 195 16.61 -1.63 -5.18
C ARG A 195 17.85 -1.12 -4.45
N VAL A 196 18.11 -1.64 -3.26
CA VAL A 196 19.25 -1.24 -2.44
C VAL A 196 20.05 -2.45 -1.99
N ASP A 197 21.37 -2.37 -2.12
CA ASP A 197 22.30 -3.35 -1.57
C ASP A 197 22.66 -2.95 -0.13
N LEU A 198 22.35 -3.80 0.82
CA LEU A 198 22.64 -3.63 2.25
C LEU A 198 23.68 -4.65 2.76
N SER A 199 24.32 -5.40 1.87
CA SER A 199 25.32 -6.41 2.25
C SER A 199 26.54 -5.85 2.96
N GLY A 200 26.91 -4.60 2.68
CA GLY A 200 28.04 -3.90 3.30
C GLY A 200 27.70 -3.14 4.58
N ALA A 201 26.47 -3.21 5.10
CA ALA A 201 26.10 -2.60 6.37
C ALA A 201 26.60 -3.44 7.55
N SER A 202 27.09 -2.77 8.60
CA SER A 202 27.55 -3.43 9.82
C SER A 202 26.39 -3.61 10.81
N GLU A 203 25.59 -2.56 11.01
CA GLU A 203 24.40 -2.59 11.87
C GLU A 203 23.27 -1.78 11.20
N VAL A 204 22.14 -2.45 10.97
CA VAL A 204 20.94 -1.86 10.37
C VAL A 204 19.89 -1.66 11.47
N LEU A 205 19.58 -0.38 11.75
CA LEU A 205 18.50 0.03 12.64
C LEU A 205 17.21 0.27 11.85
N ASP A 206 16.21 -0.58 12.03
CA ASP A 206 14.86 -0.40 11.48
C ASP A 206 13.99 0.30 12.52
N VAL A 207 13.60 1.54 12.24
CA VAL A 207 12.78 2.37 13.14
C VAL A 207 11.33 2.24 12.70
N GLY A 208 10.45 1.77 13.59
CA GLY A 208 9.05 1.51 13.24
C GLY A 208 8.86 0.25 12.37
N GLY A 209 9.76 -0.74 12.48
CA GLY A 209 9.76 -1.95 11.66
C GLY A 209 8.67 -2.99 11.98
N GLY A 210 7.79 -2.71 12.95
CA GLY A 210 6.69 -3.55 13.38
C GLY A 210 7.15 -4.91 13.89
N ALA A 211 6.62 -5.99 13.29
CA ALA A 211 7.03 -7.36 13.62
C ALA A 211 8.41 -7.76 13.06
N GLY A 212 9.18 -6.83 12.49
CA GLY A 212 10.55 -7.10 12.02
C GLY A 212 10.63 -7.84 10.69
N ALA A 213 9.57 -7.84 9.89
CA ALA A 213 9.51 -8.56 8.61
C ALA A 213 10.60 -8.11 7.63
N PHE A 214 10.88 -6.80 7.56
CA PHE A 214 11.95 -6.26 6.71
C PHE A 214 13.33 -6.76 7.16
N LEU A 215 13.66 -6.62 8.45
CA LEU A 215 14.92 -7.12 9.02
C LEU A 215 15.07 -8.64 8.86
N ALA A 216 13.98 -9.40 8.99
CA ALA A 216 14.02 -10.85 8.76
C ALA A 216 14.36 -11.19 7.30
N ALA A 217 13.75 -10.50 6.33
CA ALA A 217 14.07 -10.67 4.91
C ALA A 217 15.51 -10.23 4.59
N LEU A 218 15.97 -9.13 5.18
CA LEU A 218 17.35 -8.67 5.07
C LEU A 218 18.32 -9.72 5.63
N GLY A 219 18.03 -10.25 6.82
CA GLY A 219 18.82 -11.29 7.46
C GLY A 219 18.89 -12.58 6.63
N ALA A 220 17.78 -13.01 6.03
CA ALA A 220 17.76 -14.17 5.15
C ALA A 220 18.64 -13.99 3.90
N ARG A 221 18.76 -12.75 3.39
CA ARG A 221 19.55 -12.43 2.19
C ARG A 221 21.03 -12.18 2.51
N HIS A 222 21.34 -11.63 3.68
CA HIS A 222 22.68 -11.20 4.07
C HIS A 222 23.01 -11.63 5.51
N SER A 223 24.08 -12.40 5.66
CA SER A 223 24.57 -12.88 6.97
C SER A 223 25.42 -11.86 7.72
N GLY A 224 25.96 -10.86 7.03
CA GLY A 224 26.87 -9.87 7.59
C GLY A 224 26.24 -8.89 8.59
N PRO A 225 25.16 -8.17 8.23
CA PRO A 225 24.64 -7.11 9.09
C PRO A 225 24.05 -7.63 10.41
N HIS A 226 24.34 -6.91 11.50
CA HIS A 226 23.55 -6.96 12.73
C HIS A 226 22.22 -6.24 12.51
N LEU A 227 21.14 -6.84 13.03
CA LEU A 227 19.78 -6.38 12.80
C LEU A 227 19.28 -5.74 14.09
N HIS A 228 18.77 -4.53 14.03
CA HIS A 228 18.31 -3.82 15.21
C HIS A 228 16.93 -3.21 14.94
N LEU A 229 15.92 -3.70 15.65
CA LEU A 229 14.57 -3.15 15.60
C LEU A 229 14.37 -2.14 16.73
N PHE A 230 13.90 -0.94 16.40
CA PHE A 230 13.40 0.03 17.36
C PHE A 230 11.92 0.33 17.09
N ASP A 231 11.04 -0.05 18.02
CA ASP A 231 9.59 0.07 17.85
C ASP A 231 8.89 0.05 19.22
N LEU A 232 7.59 0.30 19.25
CA LEU A 232 6.79 0.37 20.46
C LEU A 232 6.88 -0.94 21.27
N PRO A 233 6.80 -0.88 22.62
CA PRO A 233 6.86 -2.07 23.47
C PRO A 233 5.87 -3.18 23.09
N ALA A 234 4.69 -2.81 22.56
CA ALA A 234 3.64 -3.75 22.19
C ALA A 234 4.04 -4.70 21.04
N VAL A 235 4.96 -4.32 20.15
CA VAL A 235 5.37 -5.19 19.02
C VAL A 235 6.55 -6.10 19.33
N ALA A 236 7.32 -5.83 20.40
CA ALA A 236 8.51 -6.58 20.75
C ALA A 236 8.30 -8.11 20.84
N PRO A 237 7.19 -8.63 21.43
CA PRO A 237 6.94 -10.07 21.45
C PRO A 237 6.74 -10.69 20.07
N ALA A 238 6.11 -9.96 19.13
CA ALA A 238 5.91 -10.45 17.76
C ALA A 238 7.23 -10.48 16.99
N ALA A 239 8.02 -9.41 17.08
CA ALA A 239 9.34 -9.35 16.45
C ALA A 239 10.31 -10.42 16.98
N ALA A 240 10.31 -10.67 18.29
CA ALA A 240 11.13 -11.73 18.88
C ALA A 240 10.79 -13.11 18.31
N ARG A 241 9.49 -13.42 18.11
CA ARG A 241 9.06 -14.66 17.45
C ARG A 241 9.54 -14.71 16.00
N THR A 242 9.34 -13.64 15.23
CA THR A 242 9.80 -13.58 13.84
C THR A 242 11.30 -13.81 13.71
N PHE A 243 12.12 -13.20 14.57
CA PHE A 243 13.57 -13.43 14.55
C PHE A 243 13.95 -14.84 14.99
N ALA A 244 13.26 -15.44 15.96
CA ALA A 244 13.50 -16.81 16.37
C ALA A 244 13.15 -17.81 15.26
N GLU A 245 11.98 -17.67 14.63
CA GLU A 245 11.53 -18.50 13.51
C GLU A 245 12.46 -18.39 12.29
N ALA A 246 13.04 -17.21 12.06
CA ALA A 246 14.01 -16.98 10.99
C ALA A 246 15.45 -17.39 11.36
N GLY A 247 15.71 -17.86 12.60
CA GLY A 247 17.06 -18.23 13.05
C GLY A 247 18.01 -17.03 13.22
N LEU A 248 17.48 -15.84 13.49
CA LEU A 248 18.22 -14.56 13.52
C LEU A 248 18.52 -14.06 14.93
N SER A 249 18.00 -14.70 15.99
CA SER A 249 18.10 -14.23 17.37
C SER A 249 19.52 -13.89 17.84
N ALA A 250 20.55 -14.59 17.34
CA ALA A 250 21.94 -14.35 17.74
C ALA A 250 22.52 -13.01 17.24
N ARG A 251 21.89 -12.38 16.23
CA ARG A 251 22.35 -11.11 15.64
C ARG A 251 21.23 -10.07 15.51
N ALA A 252 20.08 -10.34 16.12
CA ALA A 252 18.94 -9.43 16.15
C ALA A 252 18.80 -8.82 17.55
N ARG A 253 18.70 -7.49 17.62
CA ARG A 253 18.41 -6.72 18.83
C ARG A 253 17.06 -6.05 18.70
N ILE A 254 16.30 -5.98 19.79
CA ILE A 254 15.05 -5.23 19.86
C ILE A 254 15.20 -4.20 20.98
N THR A 255 14.99 -2.92 20.68
CA THR A 255 14.92 -1.84 21.66
C THR A 255 13.51 -1.23 21.64
N PRO A 256 12.70 -1.50 22.67
CA PRO A 256 11.39 -0.88 22.80
C PRO A 256 11.47 0.64 22.98
N GLY A 257 10.67 1.41 22.24
CA GLY A 257 10.57 2.87 22.38
C GLY A 257 9.67 3.53 21.33
N SER A 258 9.38 4.81 21.53
CA SER A 258 8.65 5.68 20.62
C SER A 258 9.62 6.64 19.95
N PHE A 259 9.74 6.63 18.60
CA PHE A 259 10.61 7.59 17.92
C PHE A 259 10.15 9.05 18.06
N ARG A 260 8.93 9.27 18.57
CA ARG A 260 8.36 10.60 18.80
C ARG A 260 8.83 11.19 20.11
N ASP A 261 9.01 10.33 21.11
CA ASP A 261 9.19 10.74 22.50
C ASP A 261 10.59 10.39 23.02
N ASP A 262 11.20 9.33 22.47
CA ASP A 262 12.48 8.79 22.88
C ASP A 262 13.61 9.10 21.88
N ARG A 263 14.85 9.06 22.37
CA ARG A 263 16.03 9.13 21.51
C ARG A 263 16.20 7.81 20.75
N LEU A 264 16.52 7.91 19.46
CA LEU A 264 16.87 6.73 18.68
C LEU A 264 18.17 6.10 19.19
N PRO A 265 18.30 4.76 19.15
CA PRO A 265 19.54 4.10 19.49
C PRO A 265 20.71 4.52 18.59
N GLU A 266 21.89 4.64 19.18
CA GLU A 266 23.14 4.95 18.48
C GLU A 266 23.88 3.65 18.07
N GLY A 267 24.85 3.77 17.14
CA GLY A 267 25.74 2.68 16.72
C GLY A 267 25.45 2.08 15.34
N ALA A 268 24.27 2.31 14.78
CA ALA A 268 23.93 1.86 13.43
C ALA A 268 24.61 2.70 12.34
N ASP A 269 25.15 2.05 11.31
CA ASP A 269 25.68 2.72 10.11
C ASP A 269 24.61 2.88 9.01
N THR A 270 23.50 2.17 9.14
CA THR A 270 22.33 2.26 8.26
C THR A 270 21.04 2.30 9.08
N VAL A 271 20.15 3.22 8.75
CA VAL A 271 18.78 3.28 9.28
C VAL A 271 17.78 3.01 8.17
N THR A 272 16.73 2.25 8.47
CA THR A 272 15.60 2.03 7.55
C THR A 272 14.30 2.56 8.13
N LEU A 273 13.51 3.18 7.25
CA LEU A 273 12.15 3.66 7.50
C LEU A 273 11.24 3.02 6.46
N VAL A 274 10.70 1.85 6.78
CA VAL A 274 9.85 1.06 5.87
C VAL A 274 8.38 1.26 6.20
N ARG A 275 7.65 2.00 5.37
CA ARG A 275 6.25 2.41 5.57
C ARG A 275 6.02 3.16 6.89
N VAL A 276 6.90 4.10 7.19
CA VAL A 276 6.87 4.91 8.43
C VAL A 276 6.39 6.33 8.15
N LEU A 277 7.01 7.05 7.21
CA LEU A 277 6.73 8.47 7.02
C LEU A 277 5.31 8.72 6.50
N TYR A 278 4.83 7.78 5.70
CA TYR A 278 3.50 7.73 5.11
C TYR A 278 2.36 7.83 6.14
N ASP A 279 2.59 7.34 7.37
CA ASP A 279 1.61 7.31 8.45
C ASP A 279 1.55 8.62 9.25
N HIS A 280 2.41 9.59 8.97
CA HIS A 280 2.60 10.76 9.83
C HIS A 280 2.51 12.10 9.08
N ALA A 281 2.16 13.16 9.81
CA ALA A 281 2.20 14.54 9.33
C ALA A 281 3.64 15.04 9.12
N ASP A 282 3.79 16.11 8.30
CA ASP A 282 5.09 16.63 7.87
C ASP A 282 5.98 17.05 9.06
N GLU A 283 5.41 17.56 10.14
CA GLU A 283 6.13 17.97 11.34
C GLU A 283 6.77 16.78 12.05
N THR A 284 6.01 15.69 12.23
CA THR A 284 6.50 14.44 12.83
C THR A 284 7.54 13.77 11.93
N VAL A 285 7.30 13.76 10.62
CA VAL A 285 8.26 13.23 9.64
C VAL A 285 9.57 14.00 9.71
N LEU A 286 9.54 15.34 9.71
CA LEU A 286 10.76 16.14 9.77
C LEU A 286 11.52 15.95 11.08
N ALA A 287 10.81 15.84 12.21
CA ALA A 287 11.42 15.56 13.51
C ALA A 287 12.12 14.19 13.52
N LEU A 288 11.45 13.15 13.02
CA LEU A 288 12.02 11.80 12.87
C LEU A 288 13.27 11.82 11.98
N LEU A 289 13.20 12.43 10.80
CA LEU A 289 14.34 12.49 9.89
C LEU A 289 15.56 13.20 10.52
N ARG A 290 15.33 14.25 11.33
CA ARG A 290 16.41 14.92 12.09
C ARG A 290 16.99 14.02 13.19
N ALA A 291 16.15 13.26 13.88
CA ALA A 291 16.61 12.29 14.88
C ALA A 291 17.47 11.20 14.23
N VAL A 292 17.03 10.67 13.07
CA VAL A 292 17.80 9.70 12.29
C VAL A 292 19.14 10.29 11.82
N HIS A 293 19.13 11.50 11.26
CA HIS A 293 20.36 12.18 10.87
C HIS A 293 21.33 12.38 12.06
N THR A 294 20.81 12.65 13.25
CA THR A 294 21.61 12.82 14.47
C THR A 294 22.24 11.48 14.90
N ALA A 295 21.46 10.40 14.88
CA ALA A 295 21.91 9.06 15.31
C ALA A 295 22.92 8.41 14.34
N LEU A 296 22.86 8.74 13.05
CA LEU A 296 23.78 8.21 12.05
C LEU A 296 25.21 8.79 12.20
N PRO A 297 26.27 8.00 12.02
CA PRO A 297 27.62 8.51 11.86
C PRO A 297 27.79 9.24 10.52
N GLU A 298 28.90 9.96 10.36
CA GLU A 298 29.26 10.58 9.07
C GLU A 298 29.34 9.53 7.96
N GLY A 299 28.72 9.79 6.80
CA GLY A 299 28.61 8.83 5.71
C GLY A 299 27.59 7.71 5.92
N GLY A 300 26.94 7.68 7.10
CA GLY A 300 25.84 6.78 7.44
C GLY A 300 24.66 6.93 6.49
N ARG A 301 23.86 5.87 6.37
CA ARG A 301 22.86 5.71 5.32
C ARG A 301 21.45 5.67 5.87
N LEU A 302 20.50 6.27 5.17
CA LEU A 302 19.07 6.18 5.44
C LEU A 302 18.36 5.61 4.21
N ILE A 303 17.61 4.53 4.38
CA ILE A 303 16.68 4.01 3.38
C ILE A 303 15.25 4.35 3.77
N VAL A 304 14.52 5.02 2.88
CA VAL A 304 13.07 5.22 3.00
C VAL A 304 12.40 4.34 1.96
N SER A 305 11.48 3.48 2.37
CA SER A 305 10.72 2.62 1.48
C SER A 305 9.25 2.63 1.84
N GLU A 306 8.43 3.29 1.02
CA GLU A 306 7.00 3.35 1.22
C GLU A 306 6.26 3.62 -0.11
N PRO A 307 4.94 3.40 -0.17
CA PRO A 307 4.14 3.87 -1.29
C PRO A 307 4.24 5.39 -1.45
N MET A 308 4.50 5.86 -2.67
CA MET A 308 4.64 7.29 -2.98
C MET A 308 3.64 7.71 -4.06
N THR A 309 3.30 9.00 -4.08
CA THR A 309 2.54 9.62 -5.18
C THR A 309 3.46 9.97 -6.34
N GLY A 310 2.88 10.23 -7.52
CA GLY A 310 3.65 10.56 -8.71
C GLY A 310 4.15 12.01 -8.80
N GLY A 311 3.81 12.86 -7.82
CA GLY A 311 4.19 14.27 -7.82
C GLY A 311 3.72 14.99 -9.08
N ALA A 312 4.65 15.44 -9.90
CA ALA A 312 4.35 16.11 -11.17
C ALA A 312 3.66 15.20 -12.21
N ALA A 313 3.81 13.87 -12.09
CA ALA A 313 3.21 12.88 -12.97
C ALA A 313 2.40 11.83 -12.17
N PRO A 314 1.17 12.16 -11.75
CA PRO A 314 0.33 11.26 -10.97
C PRO A 314 0.13 9.88 -11.59
N HIS A 315 0.09 8.84 -10.77
CA HIS A 315 -0.19 7.47 -11.19
C HIS A 315 -1.26 6.80 -10.32
N ARG A 316 -1.90 5.75 -10.88
CA ARG A 316 -3.08 5.13 -10.27
C ARG A 316 -2.84 4.62 -8.84
N ALA A 317 -1.71 3.97 -8.59
CA ALA A 317 -1.42 3.41 -7.27
C ALA A 317 -1.22 4.51 -6.20
N GLY A 318 -0.36 5.49 -6.48
CA GLY A 318 -0.02 6.54 -5.53
C GLY A 318 -1.17 7.52 -5.31
N ASP A 319 -1.69 8.07 -6.41
CA ASP A 319 -2.57 9.24 -6.36
C ASP A 319 -4.07 8.90 -6.29
N ALA A 320 -4.48 7.76 -6.88
CA ALA A 320 -5.89 7.36 -6.86
C ALA A 320 -6.22 6.33 -5.76
N TYR A 321 -5.22 5.61 -5.23
CA TYR A 321 -5.41 4.63 -4.17
C TYR A 321 -4.76 5.08 -2.87
N PHE A 322 -3.43 5.16 -2.80
CA PHE A 322 -2.70 5.46 -1.56
C PHE A 322 -3.06 6.84 -0.98
N ALA A 323 -3.11 7.90 -1.79
CA ALA A 323 -3.53 9.22 -1.31
C ALA A 323 -4.93 9.20 -0.65
N PHE A 324 -5.90 8.50 -1.22
CA PHE A 324 -7.24 8.33 -0.62
C PHE A 324 -7.21 7.45 0.62
N TYR A 325 -6.39 6.40 0.63
CA TYR A 325 -6.18 5.55 1.79
C TYR A 325 -5.65 6.36 2.98
N CYS A 326 -4.66 7.24 2.77
CA CYS A 326 -4.17 8.17 3.80
C CYS A 326 -5.25 9.09 4.33
N MET A 327 -6.05 9.69 3.43
CA MET A 327 -7.14 10.57 3.84
C MET A 327 -8.15 9.82 4.71
N ALA A 328 -8.47 8.56 4.37
CA ALA A 328 -9.32 7.70 5.18
C ALA A 328 -8.67 7.29 6.51
N MET A 329 -7.34 7.18 6.61
CA MET A 329 -6.64 6.96 7.89
C MET A 329 -6.58 8.20 8.79
N ARG A 330 -6.67 9.40 8.21
CA ARG A 330 -6.58 10.72 8.86
C ARG A 330 -5.25 11.08 9.53
N THR A 331 -4.31 10.15 9.65
CA THR A 331 -3.09 10.31 10.44
C THR A 331 -1.84 10.59 9.60
N GLY A 332 -1.89 10.25 8.31
CA GLY A 332 -0.74 10.27 7.41
C GLY A 332 -1.00 10.94 6.06
N ARG A 333 0.02 10.94 5.22
CA ARG A 333 0.00 11.56 3.89
C ARG A 333 0.93 10.81 2.92
N ALA A 334 0.37 10.38 1.80
CA ALA A 334 1.14 9.90 0.66
C ALA A 334 1.88 11.07 0.02
N ARG A 335 3.21 10.98 -0.06
CA ARG A 335 4.10 12.01 -0.60
C ARG A 335 4.78 11.52 -1.86
N SER A 336 5.19 12.45 -2.72
CA SER A 336 6.02 12.10 -3.87
C SER A 336 7.49 11.93 -3.46
N PRO A 337 8.31 11.28 -4.32
CA PRO A 337 9.75 11.22 -4.10
C PRO A 337 10.38 12.60 -3.88
N GLU A 338 9.96 13.61 -4.65
CA GLU A 338 10.48 14.97 -4.56
C GLU A 338 10.15 15.64 -3.22
N GLU A 339 8.96 15.39 -2.69
CA GLU A 339 8.52 15.93 -1.40
C GLU A 339 9.33 15.32 -0.24
N ILE A 340 9.56 14.00 -0.29
CA ILE A 340 10.39 13.31 0.72
C ILE A 340 11.86 13.76 0.60
N VAL A 341 12.38 13.91 -0.62
CA VAL A 341 13.73 14.47 -0.86
C VAL A 341 13.86 15.87 -0.26
N ALA A 342 12.84 16.72 -0.38
CA ALA A 342 12.85 18.05 0.23
C ALA A 342 12.90 17.97 1.77
N LEU A 343 12.15 17.06 2.39
CA LEU A 343 12.18 16.82 3.83
C LEU A 343 13.54 16.26 4.30
N LEU A 344 14.13 15.33 3.56
CA LEU A 344 15.46 14.79 3.81
C LEU A 344 16.54 15.89 3.79
N ARG A 345 16.53 16.78 2.80
CA ARG A 345 17.45 17.92 2.75
C ARG A 345 17.28 18.87 3.94
N ARG A 346 16.04 19.16 4.33
CA ARG A 346 15.74 19.97 5.52
C ARG A 346 16.18 19.32 6.84
N ALA A 347 16.33 18.00 6.85
CA ALA A 347 16.82 17.24 8.00
C ALA A 347 18.35 17.13 8.06
N GLY A 348 19.07 17.51 6.98
CA GLY A 348 20.54 17.53 6.93
C GLY A 348 21.15 16.54 5.94
N PHE A 349 20.38 15.64 5.34
CA PHE A 349 20.92 14.67 4.39
C PHE A 349 21.40 15.33 3.09
N GLY A 350 22.63 15.02 2.68
CA GLY A 350 23.26 15.60 1.50
C GLY A 350 23.02 14.82 0.22
N ARG A 351 23.59 13.60 0.13
CA ARG A 351 23.50 12.74 -1.06
C ARG A 351 22.23 11.92 -1.01
N ILE A 352 21.25 12.25 -1.85
CA ILE A 352 19.97 11.55 -1.94
C ILE A 352 19.81 11.01 -3.36
N ARG A 353 19.61 9.69 -3.46
CA ARG A 353 19.36 8.96 -4.70
C ARG A 353 17.95 8.40 -4.67
N ASP A 354 17.22 8.65 -5.75
CA ASP A 354 16.00 7.90 -6.03
C ASP A 354 16.38 6.53 -6.59
N ALA A 355 16.13 5.46 -5.83
CA ALA A 355 16.40 4.09 -6.26
C ALA A 355 15.23 3.50 -7.08
N GLY A 356 14.09 4.20 -7.12
CA GLY A 356 12.92 3.87 -7.92
C GLY A 356 12.17 2.63 -7.43
N THR A 357 11.34 2.10 -8.30
CA THR A 357 10.57 0.86 -8.10
C THR A 357 10.18 0.22 -9.43
N THR A 358 10.05 -1.10 -9.45
CA THR A 358 9.39 -1.84 -10.55
C THR A 358 7.90 -2.03 -10.30
N ARG A 359 7.47 -1.81 -9.06
CA ARG A 359 6.14 -2.11 -8.56
C ARG A 359 5.65 -0.92 -7.73
N PRO A 360 5.26 0.20 -8.35
CA PRO A 360 4.79 1.39 -7.63
C PRO A 360 3.49 1.15 -6.83
N PHE A 361 2.83 0.02 -7.04
CA PHE A 361 1.70 -0.46 -6.22
C PHE A 361 2.13 -1.24 -4.97
N VAL A 362 3.44 -1.43 -4.75
CA VAL A 362 4.03 -2.06 -3.56
C VAL A 362 4.77 -1.02 -2.73
N THR A 363 5.83 -0.40 -3.29
CA THR A 363 6.66 0.59 -2.60
C THR A 363 7.52 1.36 -3.60
N HIS A 364 8.08 2.50 -3.19
CA HIS A 364 9.12 3.28 -3.88
C HIS A 364 10.27 3.53 -2.89
N VAL A 365 11.52 3.55 -3.38
CA VAL A 365 12.70 3.54 -2.51
C VAL A 365 13.57 4.77 -2.72
N LEU A 366 13.89 5.46 -1.63
CA LEU A 366 14.87 6.53 -1.56
C LEU A 366 16.07 6.11 -0.70
N ASP A 367 17.25 6.53 -1.11
CA ASP A 367 18.53 6.19 -0.49
C ASP A 367 19.31 7.48 -0.22
N ALA A 368 19.46 7.83 1.05
CA ALA A 368 20.09 9.06 1.50
C ALA A 368 21.36 8.78 2.33
N ARG A 369 22.30 9.72 2.30
CA ARG A 369 23.48 9.71 3.16
C ARG A 369 23.59 10.98 3.97
N LYS A 370 24.05 10.82 5.20
CA LYS A 370 24.62 11.91 5.99
C LYS A 370 25.86 12.44 5.30
#